data_AF-A0A7C3SCN3-F1
#
_entry.id   AF-A0A7C3SCN3-F1
#
_cell.length_a   1.000
_cell.length_b   1.000
_cell.length_c   1.000
_cell.angle_alpha   90.00
_cell.angle_beta   90.00
_cell.angle_gamma   90.00
#
_symmetry.space_group_name_H-M   'P 1'
#
loop_
_entity.id
_entity.type
_entity.pdbx_description
1 polymer ?
#
loop_
_entity_poly.entity_id
_entity_poly.type
_entity_poly.pdbx_seq_one_letter_code
_entity_poly.pdbx_strand_id
1 'polypeptide(L)'
;MTKTEMAHIWLDEKGTAWIDDTGVKVIEVVLSHLAYGWSPAEIHFQYPHLSMAQIYAALAYYYDHKEVLDAQIEQDLREVETMMQQAQESPAQKKFLERKAQKAKSVTS
;
A
#
# COMPACT_ATOMS: atom_id res chain seq x y z
N MET A 1 -24.30 29.05 -10.70
CA MET A 1 -23.33 27.95 -10.95
C MET A 1 -23.61 26.85 -9.95
N THR A 2 -23.54 25.57 -10.33
CA THR A 2 -23.81 24.42 -9.45
C THR A 2 -22.53 23.60 -9.30
N LYS A 3 -22.10 23.34 -8.07
CA LYS A 3 -20.93 22.48 -7.78
C LYS A 3 -21.32 21.02 -8.08
N THR A 4 -20.48 20.30 -8.83
CA THR A 4 -20.62 18.85 -9.01
C THR A 4 -19.80 18.13 -7.95
N GLU A 5 -20.29 17.00 -7.47
CA GLU A 5 -19.52 16.11 -6.58
C GLU A 5 -18.88 15.00 -7.41
N MET A 6 -17.57 14.78 -7.25
CA MET A 6 -16.87 13.63 -7.80
C MET A 6 -17.00 12.47 -6.82
N ALA A 7 -18.17 11.82 -6.80
CA ALA A 7 -18.51 10.79 -5.81
C ALA A 7 -17.95 9.41 -6.19
N HIS A 8 -16.66 9.19 -5.94
CA HIS A 8 -16.04 7.85 -5.98
C HIS A 8 -15.34 7.46 -4.67
N ILE A 9 -15.15 8.42 -3.77
CA ILE A 9 -14.36 8.23 -2.56
C ILE A 9 -15.28 8.26 -1.34
N TRP A 10 -15.18 7.22 -0.52
CA TRP A 10 -15.95 7.04 0.70
C TRP A 10 -14.99 6.91 1.89
N LEU A 11 -15.35 7.51 3.03
CA LEU A 11 -14.61 7.33 4.28
C LEU A 11 -15.33 6.32 5.16
N ASP A 12 -14.58 5.37 5.71
CA ASP A 12 -15.10 4.51 6.78
C ASP A 12 -15.06 5.20 8.15
N GLU A 13 -15.55 4.51 9.19
CA GLU A 13 -15.58 5.03 10.57
C GLU A 13 -14.19 5.38 11.13
N LYS A 14 -13.12 4.86 10.52
CA LYS A 14 -11.73 5.12 10.91
C LYS A 14 -11.09 6.23 10.08
N GLY A 15 -11.83 6.82 9.14
CA GLY A 15 -11.32 7.82 8.20
C GLY A 15 -10.50 7.25 7.05
N THR A 16 -10.55 5.92 6.82
CA THR A 16 -9.87 5.30 5.67
C THR A 16 -10.64 5.62 4.41
N ALA A 17 -9.94 6.09 3.38
CA ALA A 17 -10.54 6.41 2.07
C ALA A 17 -10.60 5.17 1.15
N TRP A 18 -11.80 4.85 0.69
CA TRP A 18 -12.15 3.72 -0.16
C TRP A 18 -12.72 4.17 -1.50
N ILE A 19 -12.45 3.40 -2.55
CA ILE A 19 -12.94 3.67 -3.91
C ILE A 19 -14.22 2.86 -4.14
N ASP A 20 -15.38 3.51 -4.07
CA ASP A 20 -16.71 2.88 -4.20
C ASP A 20 -16.78 1.49 -3.51
N ASP A 21 -17.49 0.54 -4.13
CA ASP A 21 -17.63 -0.85 -3.66
C ASP A 21 -16.51 -1.76 -4.21
N THR A 22 -15.37 -1.19 -4.64
CA THR A 22 -14.29 -1.97 -5.29
C THR A 22 -13.44 -2.75 -4.30
N GLY A 23 -13.49 -2.38 -3.02
CA GLY A 23 -12.59 -2.91 -1.99
C GLY A 23 -11.15 -2.40 -2.09
N VAL A 24 -10.87 -1.46 -2.99
CA VAL A 24 -9.55 -0.82 -3.12
C VAL A 24 -9.52 0.47 -2.31
N LYS A 25 -8.47 0.64 -1.50
CA LYS A 25 -8.24 1.90 -0.79
C LYS A 25 -7.59 2.93 -1.69
N VAL A 26 -7.89 4.21 -1.45
CA VAL A 26 -7.24 5.32 -2.17
C VAL A 26 -5.71 5.24 -2.04
N ILE A 27 -5.21 4.93 -0.84
CA ILE A 27 -3.77 4.84 -0.58
C ILE A 27 -3.06 3.79 -1.46
N GLU A 28 -3.73 2.72 -1.88
CA GLU A 28 -3.14 1.70 -2.76
C GLU A 28 -2.90 2.23 -4.18
N VAL A 29 -3.86 2.98 -4.72
CA VAL A 29 -3.71 3.69 -6.00
C VAL A 29 -2.62 4.76 -5.91
N VAL A 30 -2.59 5.51 -4.80
CA VAL A 30 -1.58 6.55 -4.55
C VAL A 30 -0.18 5.96 -4.47
N LEU A 31 0.02 4.87 -3.72
CA LEU A 31 1.31 4.20 -3.64
C LEU A 31 1.76 3.66 -4.99
N SER A 32 0.83 3.14 -5.81
CA SER A 32 1.14 2.71 -7.17
C SER A 32 1.69 3.87 -8.02
N HIS A 33 1.10 5.06 -7.88
CA HIS A 33 1.54 6.27 -8.56
C HIS A 33 2.90 6.77 -8.05
N LEU A 34 3.08 6.86 -6.73
CA LEU A 34 4.26 7.46 -6.11
C LEU A 34 5.49 6.55 -6.12
N ALA A 35 5.32 5.26 -5.79
CA ALA A 35 6.41 4.32 -5.64
C ALA A 35 6.95 3.82 -6.98
N TYR A 36 6.06 3.59 -7.95
CA TYR A 36 6.43 3.05 -9.26
C TYR A 36 6.41 4.08 -10.39
N GLY A 37 5.87 5.29 -10.14
CA GLY A 37 5.72 6.31 -11.17
C GLY A 37 4.65 5.98 -12.22
N TRP A 38 3.74 5.05 -11.93
CA TRP A 38 2.72 4.63 -12.89
C TRP A 38 1.77 5.77 -13.21
N SER A 39 1.52 5.95 -14.51
CA SER A 39 0.45 6.77 -15.05
C SER A 39 -0.93 6.18 -14.71
N PRO A 40 -2.01 6.98 -14.77
CA PRO A 40 -3.37 6.47 -14.58
C PRO A 40 -3.73 5.29 -15.49
N ALA A 41 -3.18 5.25 -16.71
CA ALA A 41 -3.41 4.14 -17.64
C ALA A 41 -2.69 2.85 -17.21
N GLU A 42 -1.46 2.96 -16.69
CA GLU A 42 -0.72 1.82 -16.14
C GLU A 42 -1.36 1.33 -14.83
N ILE A 43 -1.83 2.25 -13.98
CA ILE A 43 -2.63 1.89 -12.80
C ILE A 43 -3.89 1.11 -13.24
N HIS A 44 -4.61 1.59 -14.25
CA HIS A 44 -5.78 0.89 -14.77
C HIS A 44 -5.44 -0.51 -15.30
N PHE A 45 -4.30 -0.66 -15.97
CA PHE A 45 -3.83 -1.97 -16.44
C PHE A 45 -3.62 -2.96 -15.27
N GLN A 46 -3.14 -2.48 -14.13
CA GLN A 46 -2.91 -3.29 -12.93
C GLN A 46 -4.17 -3.52 -12.10
N TYR A 47 -5.10 -2.55 -12.12
CA TYR A 47 -6.40 -2.60 -11.49
C TYR A 47 -7.52 -2.53 -12.55
N PRO A 48 -7.71 -3.56 -13.38
CA PRO A 48 -8.61 -3.51 -14.54
C PRO A 48 -10.09 -3.35 -14.18
N HIS A 49 -10.44 -3.56 -12.91
CA HIS A 49 -11.78 -3.38 -12.37
C HIS A 49 -12.06 -1.94 -11.90
N LEU A 50 -11.04 -1.09 -11.78
CA LEU A 50 -11.22 0.33 -11.50
C LEU A 50 -11.42 1.10 -12.80
N SER A 51 -12.45 1.94 -12.89
CA SER A 51 -12.59 2.86 -14.02
C SER A 51 -11.55 3.98 -13.97
N MET A 52 -11.29 4.62 -15.12
CA MET A 52 -10.42 5.81 -15.17
C MET A 52 -10.93 6.92 -14.24
N ALA A 53 -12.25 7.12 -14.14
CA ALA A 53 -12.84 8.14 -13.27
C ALA A 53 -12.52 7.90 -11.79
N GLN A 54 -12.58 6.64 -11.35
CA GLN A 54 -12.22 6.23 -9.99
C GLN A 54 -10.73 6.43 -9.70
N ILE A 55 -9.86 6.08 -10.64
CA ILE A 55 -8.40 6.30 -10.51
C ILE A 55 -8.10 7.79 -10.39
N TYR A 56 -8.67 8.62 -11.26
CA TYR A 56 -8.47 10.07 -11.19
C TYR A 56 -9.09 10.68 -9.92
N ALA A 57 -10.24 10.17 -9.43
CA ALA A 57 -10.82 10.62 -8.18
C ALA A 57 -9.93 10.27 -6.97
N ALA A 58 -9.31 9.09 -6.95
CA ALA A 58 -8.36 8.71 -5.91
C ALA A 58 -7.13 9.62 -5.90
N LEU A 59 -6.57 9.91 -7.09
CA LEU A 59 -5.42 10.82 -7.20
C LEU A 59 -5.79 12.27 -6.83
N ALA A 60 -6.96 12.75 -7.25
CA ALA A 60 -7.46 14.07 -6.86
C ALA A 60 -7.63 14.18 -5.33
N TYR A 61 -8.28 13.18 -4.73
CA TYR A 61 -8.44 13.10 -3.27
C TYR A 61 -7.08 13.14 -2.55
N TYR A 62 -6.09 12.43 -3.08
CA TYR A 62 -4.74 12.47 -2.53
C TYR A 62 -4.13 13.86 -2.56
N TYR A 63 -4.20 14.57 -3.69
CA TYR A 63 -3.62 15.91 -3.77
C TYR A 63 -4.34 16.92 -2.86
N ASP A 64 -5.65 16.77 -2.65
CA ASP A 64 -6.41 17.58 -1.70
C ASP A 64 -6.06 17.27 -0.23
N HIS A 65 -5.53 16.08 0.07
CA HIS A 65 -5.24 15.60 1.44
C HIS A 65 -3.77 15.16 1.60
N LYS A 66 -2.87 15.73 0.78
CA LYS A 66 -1.52 15.20 0.57
C LYS A 66 -0.73 15.06 1.85
N GLU A 67 -0.73 16.11 2.68
CA GLU A 67 0.04 16.13 3.94
C GLU A 67 -0.37 15.02 4.89
N VAL A 68 -1.68 14.76 5.01
CA VAL A 68 -2.22 13.72 5.90
C VAL A 68 -1.88 12.33 5.37
N LEU A 69 -2.05 12.11 4.06
CA LEU A 69 -1.79 10.81 3.45
C LEU A 69 -0.29 10.49 3.38
N ASP A 70 0.57 11.47 3.09
CA ASP A 70 2.03 11.31 3.15
C ASP A 70 2.46 10.88 4.57
N ALA A 71 1.97 11.57 5.60
CA ALA A 71 2.28 11.24 6.98
C ALA A 71 1.82 9.82 7.36
N GLN A 72 0.64 9.41 6.90
CA GLN A 72 0.13 8.05 7.10
C GLN A 72 1.04 7.02 6.40
N ILE A 73 1.40 7.25 5.14
CA ILE A 73 2.29 6.36 4.38
C ILE A 73 3.62 6.19 5.10
N GLU A 74 4.23 7.28 5.55
CA GLU A 74 5.49 7.21 6.29
C GLU A 74 5.35 6.45 7.62
N GLN A 75 4.24 6.66 8.34
CA GLN A 75 3.99 5.94 9.58
C GLN A 75 3.86 4.43 9.32
N ASP A 76 3.07 4.04 8.33
CA ASP A 76 2.86 2.64 7.95
C ASP A 76 4.19 1.97 7.57
N LEU A 77 5.05 2.68 6.82
CA LEU A 77 6.38 2.18 6.46
C LEU A 77 7.27 1.96 7.69
N ARG A 78 7.28 2.88 8.65
CA ARG A 78 8.04 2.75 9.91
C ARG A 78 7.54 1.59 10.77
N GLU A 79 6.23 1.39 10.81
CA GLU A 79 5.61 0.28 11.54
C GLU A 79 6.00 -1.06 10.91
N VAL A 80 5.92 -1.18 9.58
CA VAL A 80 6.36 -2.39 8.85
C VAL A 80 7.84 -2.66 9.08
N GLU A 81 8.70 -1.65 9.01
CA GLU A 81 10.15 -1.81 9.27
C GLU A 81 10.40 -2.34 10.69
N THR A 82 9.72 -1.77 11.68
CA THR A 82 9.83 -2.21 13.09
C THR A 82 9.40 -3.67 13.24
N MET A 83 8.27 -4.06 12.63
CA MET A 83 7.79 -5.45 12.65
C MET A 83 8.79 -6.40 11.97
N MET A 84 9.40 -5.99 10.85
CA MET A 84 10.42 -6.79 10.16
C MET A 84 11.68 -6.98 11.00
N GLN A 85 12.16 -5.94 11.69
CA GLN A 85 13.31 -6.02 12.60
C GLN A 85 13.02 -6.99 13.76
N GLN A 86 11.86 -6.84 14.42
CA GLN A 86 11.44 -7.75 15.49
C GLN A 86 11.30 -9.20 15.02
N ALA A 87 10.79 -9.41 13.81
CA ALA A 87 10.70 -10.74 13.23
C ALA A 87 12.08 -11.36 13.00
N GLN A 88 13.05 -10.59 12.48
CA GLN A 88 14.45 -11.03 12.28
C GLN A 88 15.14 -11.39 13.59
N GLU A 89 14.84 -10.66 14.67
CA GLU A 89 15.42 -10.91 15.98
C GLU A 89 14.79 -12.10 16.74
N SER A 90 13.66 -12.61 16.22
CA SER A 90 12.90 -13.70 16.85
C SER A 90 13.73 -14.99 16.99
N PRO A 91 13.66 -15.66 18.15
CA PRO A 91 14.29 -16.97 18.36
C PRO A 91 13.87 -18.01 17.32
N ALA A 92 12.65 -17.92 16.78
CA ALA A 92 12.15 -18.82 15.75
C ALA A 92 12.89 -18.65 14.41
N GLN A 93 13.15 -17.40 14.00
CA GLN A 93 13.93 -17.12 12.78
C GLN A 93 15.40 -17.51 12.96
N LYS A 94 16.01 -17.18 14.10
CA LYS A 94 17.39 -17.61 14.41
C LYS A 94 17.55 -19.13 14.35
N LYS A 95 16.63 -19.87 14.98
CA LYS A 95 16.62 -21.35 14.94
C LYS A 95 16.39 -21.91 13.54
N PHE A 96 15.61 -21.24 12.70
CA PHE A 96 15.42 -21.61 11.29
C PHE A 96 16.70 -21.42 10.46
N LEU A 97 17.38 -20.28 10.63
CA LEU A 97 18.64 -19.96 9.95
C LEU A 97 19.77 -20.92 10.38
N GLU A 98 19.89 -21.21 11.68
CA GLU A 98 20.85 -22.20 12.21
C GLU A 98 20.63 -23.59 11.60
N ARG A 99 19.37 -24.02 11.50
CA ARG A 99 19.01 -25.31 10.87
C ARG A 99 19.36 -25.34 9.38
N LYS A 100 19.17 -24.24 8.64
CA LYS A 100 19.60 -24.13 7.24
C LYS A 100 21.12 -24.21 7.11
N ALA A 101 21.88 -23.53 7.97
CA ALA A 101 23.34 -23.54 7.96
C ALA A 101 23.92 -24.92 8.30
N GLN A 102 23.32 -25.64 9.26
CA GLN A 102 23.73 -27.01 9.60
C GLN A 102 23.50 -27.98 8.44
N LYS A 103 22.35 -27.88 7.74
CA LYS A 103 22.08 -28.71 6.56
C LYS A 103 23.01 -28.42 5.38
N ALA A 104 23.41 -27.16 5.18
CA ALA A 104 24.35 -26.81 4.12
C ALA A 104 25.74 -27.42 4.37
N LYS A 105 26.21 -27.42 5.63
CA LYS A 105 27.50 -28.02 6.01
C LYS A 105 27.53 -29.54 5.88
N SER A 106 26.41 -30.23 6.11
CA SER A 106 26.31 -31.69 5.99
C SER A 106 26.22 -32.20 4.55
N VAL A 107 26.02 -31.33 3.56
CA VAL A 107 25.92 -31.71 2.13
C VAL A 107 27.26 -31.53 1.40
N THR A 108 28.23 -30.83 2.00
CA THR A 108 29.55 -30.53 1.41
C THR A 108 30.69 -31.36 2.03
N SER A 109 30.39 -32.29 2.94
CA SER A 109 31.30 -33.32 3.46
C SER A 109 30.81 -34.69 3.05
#